data_AF-A0A534B173-F1
#
_entry.id   AF-A0A534B173-F1
#
_cell.length_a   1.000
_cell.length_b   1.000
_cell.length_c   1.000
_cell.angle_alpha   90.00
_cell.angle_beta   90.00
_cell.angle_gamma   90.00
#
_symmetry.space_group_name_H-M   'P 1'
#
loop_
_entity.id
_entity.type
_entity.pdbx_description
1 polymer ?
#
loop_
_entity_poly.entity_id
_entity_poly.type
_entity_poly.pdbx_seq_one_letter_code
_entity_poly.pdbx_strand_id
1 'polypeptide(L)'
;MAIKVGINGYGRIGRNVLRALYEGKRTGQLEIVALNDLCDSKTNAHLTRYDTVHGRFAGEVKVDGDYMVVNGDRIRVFAERDPAKLPWGEVGVEYVLECTGLFTSKAKAGAHLKGGAKKVVISAPGGDDVDATIVYGVNHNVLKSSYTVISNASCTTNCL
;
A
#
# COMPACT_ATOMS: atom_id res chain seq x y z
N MET A 1 -12.73 -12.69 -7.26
CA MET A 1 -12.47 -12.18 -5.89
C MET A 1 -11.56 -10.99 -6.01
N ALA A 2 -11.75 -9.97 -5.17
CA ALA A 2 -10.86 -8.82 -5.12
C ALA A 2 -9.47 -9.24 -4.60
N ILE A 3 -8.42 -8.60 -5.10
CA ILE A 3 -7.05 -8.82 -4.62
C ILE A 3 -6.89 -8.11 -3.28
N LYS A 4 -6.39 -8.82 -2.27
CA LYS A 4 -6.21 -8.27 -0.93
C LYS A 4 -4.86 -7.55 -0.78
N VAL A 5 -4.93 -6.29 -0.38
CA VAL A 5 -3.79 -5.37 -0.36
C VAL A 5 -3.52 -4.88 1.06
N GLY A 6 -2.24 -4.89 1.43
CA GLY A 6 -1.70 -4.20 2.59
C GLY A 6 -0.94 -2.95 2.17
N ILE A 7 -1.03 -1.87 2.95
CA ILE A 7 -0.24 -0.64 2.73
C ILE A 7 0.78 -0.50 3.86
N ASN A 8 2.07 -0.48 3.54
CA ASN A 8 3.12 -0.16 4.50
C ASN A 8 3.56 1.30 4.32
N GLY A 9 3.39 2.13 5.35
CA GLY A 9 3.60 3.57 5.29
C GLY A 9 2.36 4.31 4.81
N TYR A 10 1.60 4.88 5.75
CA TYR A 10 0.34 5.58 5.50
C TYR A 10 0.54 7.11 5.40
N GLY A 11 1.64 7.49 4.76
CA GLY A 11 1.97 8.85 4.38
C GLY A 11 1.15 9.35 3.19
N ARG A 12 1.63 10.38 2.49
CA ARG A 12 0.90 11.00 1.35
C ARG A 12 0.53 9.97 0.28
N ILE A 13 1.48 9.13 -0.14
CA ILE A 13 1.23 8.13 -1.19
C ILE A 13 0.26 7.05 -0.71
N GLY A 14 0.48 6.47 0.48
CA GLY A 14 -0.41 5.44 1.03
C GLY A 14 -1.86 5.90 1.19
N ARG A 15 -2.08 7.13 1.69
CA ARG A 15 -3.43 7.72 1.77
C ARG A 15 -4.05 7.96 0.41
N ASN A 16 -3.28 8.45 -0.56
CA ASN A 16 -3.77 8.69 -1.90
C ASN A 16 -4.09 7.40 -2.66
N VAL A 17 -3.41 6.28 -2.38
CA VAL A 17 -3.81 4.97 -2.90
C VAL A 17 -5.19 4.57 -2.39
N LEU A 18 -5.42 4.68 -1.07
CA LEU A 18 -6.73 4.40 -0.50
C LEU A 18 -7.79 5.29 -1.13
N ARG A 19 -7.52 6.59 -1.22
CA ARG A 19 -8.42 7.56 -1.84
C ARG A 19 -8.76 7.19 -3.29
N ALA A 20 -7.75 6.90 -4.12
CA ALA A 20 -7.93 6.52 -5.51
C ALA A 20 -8.75 5.23 -5.68
N LEU A 21 -8.60 4.27 -4.76
CA LEU A 21 -9.41 3.04 -4.75
C LEU A 21 -10.90 3.35 -4.57
N TYR A 22 -11.25 4.10 -3.52
CA TYR A 22 -12.65 4.39 -3.17
C TYR A 22 -13.29 5.40 -4.12
N GLU A 23 -12.61 6.51 -4.42
CA GLU A 23 -13.15 7.53 -5.34
C GLU A 23 -13.22 7.02 -6.78
N GLY A 24 -12.28 6.15 -7.18
CA GLY A 24 -12.30 5.46 -8.46
C GLY A 24 -13.29 4.29 -8.55
N LYS A 25 -14.02 3.97 -7.47
CA LYS A 25 -14.98 2.86 -7.38
C LYS A 25 -14.37 1.51 -7.78
N ARG A 26 -13.12 1.25 -7.37
CA ARG A 26 -12.36 0.03 -7.72
C ARG A 26 -12.37 -1.03 -6.61
N THR A 27 -13.22 -0.88 -5.59
CA THR A 27 -13.33 -1.81 -4.45
C THR A 27 -13.75 -3.23 -4.84
N GLY A 28 -14.34 -3.43 -6.04
CA GLY A 28 -14.58 -4.77 -6.60
C GLY A 28 -13.34 -5.46 -7.17
N GLN A 29 -12.25 -4.72 -7.40
CA GLN A 29 -10.99 -5.22 -7.97
C GLN A 29 -9.91 -5.39 -6.88
N LEU A 30 -9.80 -4.41 -5.99
CA LEU A 30 -8.84 -4.39 -4.89
C LEU A 30 -9.55 -4.15 -3.56
N GLU A 31 -9.08 -4.82 -2.52
CA GLU A 31 -9.56 -4.65 -1.15
C GLU A 31 -8.36 -4.30 -0.25
N ILE A 32 -8.38 -3.14 0.41
CA ILE A 32 -7.35 -2.81 1.40
C ILE A 32 -7.78 -3.41 2.73
N VAL A 33 -7.09 -4.45 3.18
CA VAL A 33 -7.45 -5.20 4.40
C VAL A 33 -6.62 -4.77 5.61
N ALA A 34 -5.44 -4.19 5.38
CA ALA A 34 -4.58 -3.71 6.45
C ALA A 34 -3.68 -2.54 6.02
N LEU A 35 -3.30 -1.73 7.00
CA LEU A 35 -2.30 -0.69 6.86
C LEU A 35 -1.33 -0.73 8.03
N ASN A 36 -0.08 -0.34 7.80
CA ASN A 36 0.93 -0.16 8.85
C ASN A 36 1.46 1.27 8.80
N ASP A 37 1.40 1.96 9.93
CA ASP A 37 1.97 3.29 10.11
C ASP A 37 2.33 3.53 11.58
N LEU A 38 3.26 4.43 11.87
CA LEU A 38 3.64 4.73 13.25
C LEU A 38 2.62 5.63 13.96
N CYS A 39 1.68 6.23 13.23
CA CYS A 39 0.55 6.95 13.78
C CYS A 39 -0.61 5.99 14.13
N ASP A 40 -1.41 6.38 15.14
CA ASP A 40 -2.58 5.60 15.55
C ASP A 40 -3.74 5.64 14.53
N SER A 41 -4.70 4.73 14.69
CA SER A 41 -5.89 4.64 13.81
C SER A 41 -6.69 5.95 13.77
N LYS A 42 -6.73 6.70 14.88
CA LYS A 42 -7.40 8.01 14.98
C LYS A 42 -6.73 9.06 14.10
N THR A 43 -5.41 9.14 14.15
CA THR A 43 -4.61 10.07 13.36
C THR A 43 -4.71 9.72 11.88
N ASN A 44 -4.56 8.43 11.54
CA ASN A 44 -4.70 7.95 10.16
C ASN A 44 -6.10 8.23 9.58
N ALA A 45 -7.16 8.03 10.38
CA ALA A 45 -8.52 8.38 9.97
C ALA A 45 -8.69 9.89 9.77
N HIS A 46 -8.16 10.73 10.66
CA HIS A 46 -8.20 12.19 10.49
C HIS A 46 -7.51 12.62 9.19
N LEU A 47 -6.28 12.15 8.97
CA LEU A 47 -5.49 12.46 7.76
C LEU A 47 -6.11 11.89 6.48
N THR A 48 -6.94 10.86 6.58
CA THR A 48 -7.72 10.35 5.45
C THR A 48 -8.90 11.27 5.14
N ARG A 49 -9.59 11.80 6.16
CA ARG A 49 -10.74 12.71 5.97
C ARG A 49 -10.33 14.05 5.39
N TYR A 50 -9.15 14.55 5.77
CA TYR A 50 -8.70 15.91 5.47
C TYR A 50 -7.31 15.90 4.82
N ASP A 51 -7.26 16.24 3.54
CA ASP A 51 -6.01 16.48 2.81
C ASP A 51 -6.00 17.91 2.27
N THR A 52 -4.92 18.66 2.51
CA THR A 52 -4.81 20.06 2.11
C THR A 52 -4.74 20.23 0.58
N VAL A 53 -4.12 19.27 -0.13
CA VAL A 53 -3.89 19.36 -1.58
C VAL A 53 -5.07 18.76 -2.34
N HIS A 54 -5.59 17.64 -1.87
CA HIS A 54 -6.64 16.89 -2.56
C HIS A 54 -8.05 17.16 -1.99
N GLY A 55 -8.15 17.97 -0.93
CA GLY A 55 -9.42 18.30 -0.27
C GLY A 55 -9.96 17.16 0.59
N ARG A 56 -11.23 17.29 0.99
CA ARG A 56 -11.90 16.30 1.85
C ARG A 56 -12.16 14.99 1.10
N PHE A 57 -11.94 13.87 1.78
CA PHE A 57 -12.34 12.57 1.25
C PHE A 57 -13.87 12.45 1.24
N ALA A 58 -14.43 11.97 0.13
CA ALA A 58 -15.88 11.92 -0.07
C ALA A 58 -16.58 10.80 0.73
N GLY A 59 -15.82 9.78 1.14
CA GLY A 59 -16.36 8.63 1.87
C GLY A 59 -16.45 8.85 3.38
N GLU A 60 -17.21 7.97 4.03
CA GLU A 60 -17.25 7.92 5.49
C GLU A 60 -15.98 7.22 6.01
N VAL A 61 -15.34 7.85 6.99
CA VAL A 61 -14.20 7.25 7.70
C VAL A 61 -14.50 7.25 9.19
N LYS A 62 -14.48 6.08 9.82
CA LYS A 62 -14.67 5.86 11.26
C LYS A 62 -13.45 5.15 11.84
N VAL A 63 -13.39 5.12 13.17
CA VAL A 63 -12.35 4.40 13.92
C VAL A 63 -13.05 3.44 14.86
N ASP A 64 -12.58 2.19 14.89
CA ASP A 64 -13.04 1.16 15.80
C ASP A 64 -11.81 0.42 16.36
N GLY A 65 -11.31 0.90 17.51
CA GLY A 65 -10.09 0.37 18.12
C GLY A 65 -8.86 0.49 17.20
N ASP A 66 -8.24 -0.66 16.89
CA ASP A 66 -7.13 -0.81 15.95
C ASP A 66 -7.60 -0.90 14.49
N TYR A 67 -8.85 -0.59 14.19
CA TYR A 67 -9.38 -0.55 12.82
C TYR A 67 -9.72 0.88 12.39
N MET A 68 -9.44 1.16 11.12
CA MET A 68 -10.04 2.26 10.38
C MET A 68 -11.14 1.69 9.50
N VAL A 69 -12.34 2.25 9.58
CA VAL A 69 -13.50 1.76 8.82
C VAL A 69 -13.84 2.78 7.74
N VAL A 70 -13.71 2.39 6.47
CA VAL A 70 -13.92 3.28 5.33
C VAL A 70 -15.10 2.78 4.52
N ASN A 71 -16.19 3.55 4.43
CA ASN A 71 -17.43 3.15 3.76
C ASN A 71 -17.97 1.76 4.21
N GLY A 72 -17.71 1.36 5.45
CA GLY A 72 -18.08 0.05 6.01
C GLY A 72 -16.97 -1.01 5.95
N ASP A 73 -15.95 -0.82 5.12
CA ASP A 73 -14.82 -1.76 4.99
C ASP A 73 -13.88 -1.60 6.18
N ARG A 74 -13.60 -2.71 6.89
CA ARG A 74 -12.73 -2.72 8.08
C ARG A 74 -11.27 -2.93 7.66
N ILE A 75 -10.43 -1.95 7.96
CA ILE A 75 -9.00 -1.97 7.66
C ILE A 75 -8.22 -2.03 8.96
N ARG A 76 -7.46 -3.10 9.19
CA ARG A 76 -6.65 -3.23 10.41
C ARG A 76 -5.44 -2.29 10.36
N VAL A 77 -5.17 -1.59 11.44
CA VAL A 77 -4.07 -0.63 11.58
C VAL A 77 -2.99 -1.23 12.50
N PHE A 78 -1.80 -1.40 11.95
CA PHE A 78 -0.60 -1.80 12.69
C PHE A 78 0.32 -0.60 12.92
N ALA A 79 1.17 -0.73 13.94
CA ALA A 79 2.24 0.21 14.25
C ALA A 79 3.55 -0.54 14.53
N GLU A 80 4.07 -1.22 13.51
CA GLU A 80 5.29 -2.02 13.56
C GLU A 80 6.39 -1.41 12.68
N ARG A 81 7.61 -1.34 13.20
CA ARG A 81 8.78 -0.76 12.51
C ARG A 81 9.49 -1.79 11.63
N ASP A 82 9.49 -3.05 12.03
CA ASP A 82 10.10 -4.15 11.32
C ASP A 82 9.06 -4.85 10.42
N PRO A 83 9.14 -4.68 9.08
CA PRO A 83 8.12 -5.24 8.21
C PRO A 83 8.07 -6.77 8.18
N ALA A 84 9.11 -7.46 8.69
CA ALA A 84 9.11 -8.91 8.81
C ALA A 84 8.22 -9.42 9.95
N LYS A 85 7.85 -8.55 10.90
CA LYS A 85 6.95 -8.87 12.02
C LYS A 85 5.48 -8.59 11.72
N LEU A 86 5.18 -7.96 10.58
CA LEU A 86 3.81 -7.70 10.18
C LEU A 86 3.13 -9.01 9.77
N PRO A 87 1.99 -9.38 10.40
CA PRO A 87 1.35 -10.67 10.19
C PRO A 87 0.45 -10.64 8.94
N TRP A 88 1.02 -10.28 7.78
CA TRP A 88 0.28 -10.13 6.52
C TRP A 88 -0.51 -11.38 6.14
N GLY A 89 0.09 -12.55 6.28
CA GLY A 89 -0.57 -13.82 6.00
C GLY A 89 -1.80 -14.06 6.88
N GLU A 90 -1.74 -13.71 8.17
CA GLU A 90 -2.83 -13.91 9.12
C GLU A 90 -4.03 -13.00 8.82
N VAL A 91 -3.77 -11.77 8.36
CA VAL A 91 -4.83 -10.83 7.97
C VAL A 91 -5.23 -10.93 6.49
N GLY A 92 -4.68 -11.91 5.78
CA GLY A 92 -5.04 -12.21 4.40
C GLY A 92 -4.50 -11.23 3.35
N VAL A 93 -3.47 -10.45 3.67
CA VAL A 93 -2.79 -9.59 2.69
C VAL A 93 -2.03 -10.46 1.68
N GLU A 94 -2.29 -10.23 0.39
CA GLU A 94 -1.59 -10.92 -0.69
C GLU A 94 -0.53 -10.02 -1.34
N TYR A 95 -0.83 -8.74 -1.50
CA TYR A 95 0.05 -7.75 -2.12
C TYR A 95 0.33 -6.62 -1.15
N VAL A 96 1.59 -6.22 -1.02
CA VAL A 96 1.96 -5.06 -0.21
C VAL A 96 2.37 -3.90 -1.11
N LEU A 97 1.81 -2.73 -0.82
CA LEU A 97 2.28 -1.47 -1.34
C LEU A 97 3.25 -0.87 -0.32
N GLU A 98 4.53 -0.85 -0.67
CA GLU A 98 5.60 -0.32 0.17
C GLU A 98 5.77 1.17 -0.13
N CYS A 99 5.23 1.99 0.76
CA CYS A 99 5.09 3.45 0.63
C CYS A 99 5.81 4.23 1.75
N THR A 100 6.65 3.57 2.54
CA THR A 100 7.45 4.24 3.60
C THR A 100 8.62 5.04 3.04
N GLY A 101 9.15 4.62 1.88
CA GLY A 101 10.41 5.12 1.33
C GLY A 101 11.67 4.56 2.01
N LEU A 102 11.53 3.62 2.96
CA LEU A 102 12.66 3.03 3.70
C LEU A 102 13.10 1.68 3.13
N PHE A 103 12.16 0.89 2.60
CA PHE A 103 12.40 -0.46 2.11
C PHE A 103 12.41 -0.51 0.58
N THR A 104 13.31 0.25 -0.03
CA THR A 104 13.35 0.50 -1.48
C THR A 104 14.24 -0.45 -2.30
N SER A 105 14.62 -1.60 -1.76
CA SER A 105 15.35 -2.65 -2.51
C SER A 105 14.66 -3.99 -2.34
N LYS A 106 14.91 -4.96 -3.23
CA LYS A 106 14.32 -6.30 -3.10
C LYS A 106 14.73 -6.97 -1.80
N ALA A 107 15.99 -6.84 -1.41
CA ALA A 107 16.48 -7.38 -0.14
C ALA A 107 15.71 -6.82 1.08
N LYS A 108 15.38 -5.51 1.07
CA LYS A 108 14.67 -4.85 2.17
C LYS A 108 13.16 -5.12 2.13
N ALA A 109 12.52 -4.89 0.98
CA ALA A 109 11.10 -5.11 0.76
C ALA A 109 10.70 -6.58 0.92
N GLY A 110 11.63 -7.51 0.67
CA GLY A 110 11.45 -8.95 0.91
C GLY A 110 11.08 -9.31 2.35
N ALA A 111 11.29 -8.41 3.32
CA ALA A 111 10.79 -8.57 4.68
C ALA A 111 9.26 -8.82 4.73
N HIS A 112 8.49 -8.17 3.84
CA HIS A 112 7.05 -8.40 3.76
C HIS A 112 6.66 -9.79 3.28
N LEU A 113 7.49 -10.42 2.44
CA LEU A 113 7.26 -11.79 2.00
C LEU A 113 7.39 -12.77 3.17
N LYS A 114 8.31 -12.48 4.11
CA LYS A 114 8.42 -13.24 5.37
C LYS A 114 7.20 -13.07 6.27
N GLY A 115 6.56 -11.90 6.23
CA GLY A 115 5.27 -11.64 6.91
C GLY A 115 4.06 -12.35 6.29
N GLY A 116 4.24 -13.04 5.16
CA GLY A 116 3.20 -13.83 4.49
C GLY A 116 2.55 -13.16 3.28
N ALA A 117 3.00 -11.97 2.87
CA ALA A 117 2.60 -11.39 1.59
C ALA A 117 3.20 -12.20 0.42
N LYS A 118 2.49 -12.24 -0.71
CA LYS A 118 2.94 -12.95 -1.92
C LYS A 118 3.82 -12.06 -2.80
N LYS A 119 3.49 -10.76 -2.88
CA LYS A 119 4.18 -9.80 -3.75
C LYS A 119 4.26 -8.42 -3.12
N VAL A 120 5.26 -7.64 -3.53
CA VAL A 120 5.49 -6.27 -3.06
C VAL A 120 5.69 -5.32 -4.25
N VAL A 121 5.04 -4.16 -4.17
CA VAL A 121 5.23 -3.04 -5.10
C VAL A 121 5.80 -1.86 -4.33
N ILE A 122 7.01 -1.45 -4.67
CA ILE A 122 7.70 -0.30 -4.07
C ILE A 122 7.24 0.98 -4.76
N SER A 123 6.78 1.98 -4.01
CA SER A 123 6.30 3.26 -4.56
C SER A 123 7.42 4.29 -4.81
N ALA A 124 8.61 3.81 -5.10
CA ALA A 124 9.84 4.59 -5.30
C ALA A 124 10.79 3.82 -6.23
N PRO A 125 11.85 4.46 -6.77
CA PRO A 125 12.91 3.74 -7.46
C PRO A 125 13.43 2.58 -6.61
N GLY A 126 13.38 1.39 -7.19
CA GLY A 126 13.96 0.19 -6.60
C GLY A 126 15.48 0.21 -6.72
N GLY A 127 16.16 -0.49 -5.82
CA GLY A 127 17.55 -0.88 -6.04
C GLY A 127 17.70 -1.78 -7.28
N ASP A 128 18.93 -1.97 -7.75
CA ASP A 128 19.24 -2.79 -8.94
C ASP A 128 18.84 -4.27 -8.80
N ASP A 129 18.43 -4.69 -7.61
CA ASP A 129 18.03 -6.05 -7.26
C ASP A 129 16.52 -6.34 -7.40
N VAL A 130 15.68 -5.34 -7.74
CA VAL A 130 14.25 -5.56 -8.00
C VAL A 130 14.02 -6.35 -9.29
N ASP A 131 12.93 -7.11 -9.35
CA ASP A 131 12.63 -7.97 -10.50
C ASP A 131 12.36 -7.15 -11.78
N ALA A 132 11.71 -6.00 -11.61
CA ALA A 132 11.50 -5.03 -12.67
C ALA A 132 11.13 -3.67 -12.07
N THR A 133 11.52 -2.62 -12.80
CA THR A 133 10.96 -1.27 -12.63
C THR A 133 9.93 -1.04 -13.72
N ILE A 134 8.71 -0.74 -13.32
CA ILE A 134 7.54 -0.66 -14.20
C ILE A 134 6.98 0.76 -14.22
N VAL A 135 6.74 1.27 -15.42
CA VAL A 135 5.90 2.42 -15.69
C VAL A 135 4.67 1.93 -16.45
N TYR A 136 3.50 2.06 -15.81
CA TYR A 136 2.26 1.59 -16.40
C TYR A 136 1.95 2.35 -17.69
N GLY A 137 1.50 1.63 -18.72
CA GLY A 137 1.30 2.20 -20.07
C GLY A 137 2.56 2.21 -20.96
N VAL A 138 3.76 2.05 -20.40
CA VAL A 138 5.02 2.03 -21.18
C VAL A 138 5.58 0.62 -21.30
N ASN A 139 5.93 0.00 -20.17
CA ASN A 139 6.60 -1.32 -20.14
C ASN A 139 5.92 -2.36 -19.24
N HIS A 140 4.71 -2.08 -18.73
CA HIS A 140 3.95 -2.99 -17.85
C HIS A 140 3.73 -4.41 -18.41
N ASN A 141 3.81 -4.59 -19.73
CA ASN A 141 3.72 -5.89 -20.40
C ASN A 141 4.91 -6.82 -20.10
N VAL A 142 6.01 -6.32 -19.53
CA VAL A 142 7.16 -7.16 -19.12
C VAL A 142 6.94 -7.87 -17.78
N LEU A 143 5.85 -7.56 -17.07
CA LEU A 143 5.50 -8.18 -15.80
C LEU A 143 5.36 -9.70 -15.96
N LYS A 144 6.06 -10.44 -15.09
CA LYS A 144 5.97 -11.90 -15.02
C LYS A 144 5.30 -12.34 -13.74
N SER A 145 4.57 -13.44 -13.81
CA SER A 145 3.94 -14.07 -12.63
C SER A 145 4.97 -14.51 -11.58
N SER A 146 6.22 -14.77 -11.98
CA SER A 146 7.32 -15.13 -11.08
C SER A 146 7.90 -13.95 -10.30
N TYR A 147 7.63 -12.70 -10.69
CA TYR A 147 8.17 -11.52 -9.99
C TYR A 147 7.51 -11.37 -8.62
N THR A 148 8.32 -11.14 -7.59
CA THR A 148 7.87 -11.00 -6.21
C THR A 148 8.02 -9.59 -5.70
N VAL A 149 9.05 -8.85 -6.15
CA VAL A 149 9.26 -7.46 -5.76
C VAL A 149 9.55 -6.62 -6.99
N ILE A 150 8.68 -5.65 -7.25
CA ILE A 150 8.82 -4.70 -8.34
C ILE A 150 8.87 -3.26 -7.81
N SER A 151 9.44 -2.36 -8.60
CA SER A 151 9.39 -0.92 -8.38
C SER A 151 8.39 -0.26 -9.32
N ASN A 152 7.60 0.69 -8.79
CA ASN A 152 6.77 1.60 -9.58
C ASN A 152 7.50 2.90 -9.98
N ALA A 153 8.84 2.84 -10.01
CA ALA A 153 9.73 3.95 -10.31
C ALA A 153 9.49 5.19 -9.42
N SER A 154 9.90 6.37 -9.89
CA SER A 154 9.57 7.64 -9.25
C SER A 154 8.40 8.35 -9.93
N CYS A 155 7.85 9.38 -9.29
CA CYS A 155 6.85 10.26 -9.93
C CYS A 155 7.39 10.93 -11.19
N THR A 156 8.65 11.39 -11.20
CA THR A 156 9.28 11.98 -12.39
C THR A 156 9.42 10.96 -13.52
N THR A 157 9.80 9.72 -13.20
CA THR A 157 9.92 8.63 -14.18
C THR A 157 8.58 8.22 -14.78
N ASN A 158 7.47 8.39 -14.04
CA ASN A 158 6.13 8.15 -14.59
C ASN A 158 5.65 9.32 -15.49
N CYS A 159 6.28 10.49 -15.41
CA CYS A 159 5.92 11.67 -16.18
C CYS A 159 6.70 11.79 -17.49
N LEU A 160 8.01 11.50 -17.42
CA LEU A 160 8.96 11.59 -18.53
C LEU A 160 8.88 10.38 -19.47
#